data_AF-A0A9D8TAE4-F1
#
_entry.id   AF-A0A9D8TAE4-F1
#
_cell.length_a   1.000
_cell.length_b   1.000
_cell.length_c   1.000
_cell.angle_alpha   90.00
_cell.angle_beta   90.00
_cell.angle_gamma   90.00
#
_symmetry.space_group_name_H-M   'P 1'
#
loop_
_entity.id
_entity.type
_entity.pdbx_description
1 polymer ?
#
loop_
_entity_poly.entity_id
_entity_poly.type
_entity_poly.pdbx_seq_one_letter_code
_entity_poly.pdbx_strand_id
1 'polypeptide(L)'
;TWRKIDNFSTNSLAAIATSTLYDEQDAIRDYDEFLGWVELLPNLQNAVDKSDFSEVGLPMQAPGGSEVQLPAFSVQDCEIINLDRHHSARKGDICVVENARTVPFDIKRLYYLYDVPADAVRGGHAHKHLYQLLIAASGSFTVRLDDGKEQRSVSLKRPYQALLIKPGIWREVDDFSSGSVCMVLASELYDESDYIRNYQAFIEYKQREL
;
A
#
# COMPACT_ATOMS: atom_id res chain seq x y z
N THR A 1 17.32 2.84 -19.29
CA THR A 1 18.35 3.56 -18.51
C THR A 1 18.70 2.76 -17.28
N TRP A 2 19.99 2.50 -17.03
CA TRP A 2 20.46 1.82 -15.82
C TRP A 2 20.14 2.65 -14.57
N ARG A 3 19.62 2.01 -13.52
CA ARG A 3 19.28 2.67 -12.26
C ARG A 3 20.07 2.01 -11.13
N LYS A 4 20.87 2.82 -10.43
CA LYS A 4 21.56 2.43 -9.21
C LYS A 4 21.10 3.36 -8.09
N ILE A 5 20.73 2.78 -6.95
CA ILE A 5 20.48 3.52 -5.72
C ILE A 5 21.65 3.19 -4.79
N ASP A 6 22.47 4.19 -4.48
CA ASP A 6 23.63 4.09 -3.61
C ASP A 6 23.51 5.03 -2.39
N ASN A 7 24.44 4.91 -1.44
CA ASN A 7 24.47 5.66 -0.18
C ASN A 7 23.26 5.44 0.74
N PHE A 8 22.71 4.23 0.74
CA PHE A 8 21.64 3.84 1.65
C PHE A 8 22.17 3.71 3.08
N SER A 9 21.62 4.49 4.01
CA SER A 9 21.86 4.31 5.45
C SER A 9 20.82 3.37 6.05
N THR A 10 21.06 2.89 7.27
CA THR A 10 20.07 2.08 8.01
C THR A 10 18.76 2.82 8.31
N ASN A 11 18.73 4.14 8.14
CA ASN A 11 17.55 4.97 8.37
C ASN A 11 16.92 5.46 7.04
N SER A 12 17.41 4.96 5.91
CA SER A 12 16.87 5.31 4.59
C SER A 12 15.70 4.38 4.25
N LEU A 13 14.65 4.94 3.65
CA LEU A 13 13.52 4.20 3.10
C LEU A 13 13.45 4.43 1.59
N ALA A 14 13.30 3.34 0.84
CA ALA A 14 13.05 3.36 -0.59
C ALA A 14 11.73 2.63 -0.82
N ALA A 15 10.80 3.31 -1.47
CA ALA A 15 9.57 2.72 -1.97
C ALA A 15 9.69 2.61 -3.49
N ILE A 16 9.49 1.42 -4.02
CA ILE A 16 9.52 1.15 -5.46
C ILE A 16 8.10 0.79 -5.87
N ALA A 17 7.55 1.50 -6.85
CA ALA A 17 6.25 1.20 -7.43
C ALA A 17 6.47 0.72 -8.88
N THR A 18 5.87 -0.40 -9.23
CA THR A 18 5.89 -0.98 -10.57
C THR A 18 4.46 -1.20 -11.06
N SER A 19 4.27 -1.10 -12.38
CA SER A 19 2.98 -1.32 -13.02
C SER A 19 2.90 -2.66 -13.76
N THR A 20 4.02 -3.37 -13.85
CA THR A 20 4.13 -4.70 -14.46
C THR A 20 4.22 -5.76 -13.37
N LEU A 21 3.74 -6.96 -13.68
CA LEU A 21 3.93 -8.13 -12.82
C LEU A 21 5.42 -8.44 -12.68
N TYR A 22 5.80 -8.97 -11.52
CA TYR A 22 7.16 -9.43 -11.32
C TYR A 22 7.48 -10.60 -12.27
N ASP A 23 8.48 -10.42 -13.11
CA ASP A 23 9.08 -11.48 -13.93
C ASP A 23 10.59 -11.54 -13.63
N GLU A 24 11.05 -12.70 -13.18
CA GLU A 24 12.47 -12.91 -12.88
C GLU A 24 13.35 -12.85 -14.13
N GLN A 25 12.78 -13.15 -15.31
CA GLN A 25 13.49 -13.13 -16.60
C GLN A 25 13.58 -11.72 -17.20
N ASP A 26 12.77 -10.77 -16.72
CA ASP A 26 12.77 -9.37 -17.17
C ASP A 26 13.87 -8.52 -16.49
N ALA A 27 14.57 -9.09 -15.51
CA ALA A 27 15.57 -8.37 -14.73
C ALA A 27 16.99 -8.49 -15.30
N ILE A 28 17.49 -7.42 -15.95
CA ILE A 28 18.91 -7.28 -16.25
C ILE A 28 19.65 -6.79 -14.99
N ARG A 29 20.52 -7.64 -14.43
CA ARG A 29 21.19 -7.39 -13.14
C ARG A 29 22.69 -7.12 -13.26
N ASP A 30 23.26 -7.36 -14.44
CA ASP A 30 24.64 -7.08 -14.76
C ASP A 30 24.77 -5.85 -15.68
N TYR A 31 25.77 -5.01 -15.43
CA TYR A 31 25.92 -3.76 -16.18
C TYR A 31 26.43 -4.01 -17.60
N ASP A 32 27.29 -5.00 -17.81
CA ASP A 32 27.80 -5.34 -19.14
C ASP A 32 26.70 -6.01 -19.98
N GLU A 33 25.86 -6.84 -19.34
CA GLU A 33 24.62 -7.34 -19.94
C GLU A 33 23.68 -6.20 -20.36
N PHE A 34 23.50 -5.19 -19.49
CA PHE A 34 22.72 -3.99 -19.82
C PHE A 34 23.30 -3.24 -21.02
N LEU A 35 24.62 -3.07 -21.10
CA LEU A 35 25.26 -2.44 -22.25
C LEU A 35 25.02 -3.24 -23.53
N GLY A 36 25.18 -4.57 -23.50
CA GLY A 36 24.87 -5.43 -24.63
C GLY A 36 23.42 -5.33 -25.10
N TRP A 37 22.46 -5.24 -24.17
CA TRP A 37 21.06 -5.01 -24.51
C TRP A 37 20.82 -3.63 -25.14
N VAL A 38 21.46 -2.58 -24.63
CA VAL A 38 21.37 -1.23 -25.21
C VAL A 38 21.90 -1.17 -26.63
N GLU A 39 22.97 -1.91 -26.93
CA GLU A 39 23.53 -2.01 -28.28
C GLU A 39 22.58 -2.73 -29.26
N LEU A 40 21.68 -3.59 -28.78
CA LEU A 40 20.66 -4.27 -29.59
C LEU A 40 19.42 -3.41 -29.84
N LEU A 41 19.21 -2.33 -29.08
CA LEU A 41 18.01 -1.46 -29.21
C LEU A 41 17.78 -0.86 -30.60
N PRO A 42 18.81 -0.42 -31.37
CA PRO A 42 18.59 0.08 -32.73
C PRO A 42 18.01 -0.97 -33.67
N ASN A 43 18.27 -2.26 -33.41
CA ASN A 43 17.75 -3.38 -34.21
C ASN A 43 16.37 -3.84 -33.72
N LEU A 44 16.05 -3.65 -32.43
CA LEU A 44 14.74 -3.95 -31.86
C LEU A 44 13.68 -2.88 -32.21
N GLN A 45 14.05 -1.60 -32.30
CA GLN A 45 13.12 -0.53 -32.68
C GLN A 45 12.56 -0.67 -34.11
N ASN A 46 13.23 -1.43 -34.97
CA ASN A 46 12.75 -1.77 -36.32
C ASN A 46 11.91 -3.06 -36.36
N ALA A 47 11.93 -3.86 -35.29
CA ALA A 47 11.19 -5.12 -35.18
C ALA A 47 9.89 -4.99 -34.37
N VAL A 48 9.70 -3.89 -33.64
CA VAL A 48 8.44 -3.57 -32.98
C VAL A 48 7.55 -2.85 -33.98
N ASP A 49 6.54 -3.55 -34.49
CA ASP A 49 5.49 -2.92 -35.29
C ASP A 49 4.81 -1.83 -34.44
N LYS A 50 4.80 -0.60 -34.94
CA LYS A 50 4.22 0.56 -34.23
C LYS A 50 2.69 0.50 -34.18
N SER A 51 2.07 -0.56 -34.70
CA SER A 51 0.62 -0.82 -34.62
C SER A 51 0.13 -1.16 -33.21
N ASP A 52 0.97 -1.72 -32.34
CA ASP A 52 0.49 -2.33 -31.07
C ASP A 52 0.27 -1.36 -29.90
N PHE A 53 0.66 -0.09 -30.03
CA PHE A 53 0.43 0.92 -28.99
C PHE A 53 -0.85 1.76 -29.19
N SER A 54 -1.72 1.35 -30.12
CA SER A 54 -3.02 2.00 -30.36
C SER A 54 -4.25 1.18 -29.93
N GLU A 55 -4.07 -0.05 -29.44
CA GLU A 55 -5.19 -0.94 -29.03
C GLU A 55 -5.11 -1.50 -27.60
N VAL A 56 -4.32 -0.91 -26.71
CA VAL A 56 -4.54 -1.06 -25.25
C VAL A 56 -5.10 0.22 -24.65
N GLY A 57 -6.14 0.74 -25.30
CA GLY A 57 -7.18 1.44 -24.57
C GLY A 57 -7.86 0.40 -23.69
N LEU A 58 -7.36 0.17 -22.47
CA LEU A 58 -8.12 -0.56 -21.47
C LEU A 58 -9.48 0.12 -21.40
N PRO A 59 -10.58 -0.57 -21.76
CA PRO A 59 -11.88 -0.06 -21.42
C PRO A 59 -11.97 -0.17 -19.89
N MET A 60 -11.63 0.90 -19.17
CA MET A 60 -12.27 1.16 -17.89
C MET A 60 -13.72 1.56 -18.18
N GLN A 61 -14.49 0.62 -18.72
CA GLN A 61 -15.90 0.56 -18.40
C GLN A 61 -15.93 0.12 -16.95
N ALA A 62 -16.14 1.08 -16.05
CA ALA A 62 -16.67 0.76 -14.74
C ALA A 62 -17.88 -0.17 -14.99
N PRO A 63 -17.91 -1.38 -14.42
CA PRO A 63 -19.14 -2.17 -14.42
C PRO A 63 -20.25 -1.25 -13.94
N GLY A 64 -21.30 -1.16 -14.75
CA GLY A 64 -22.46 -0.32 -14.47
C GLY A 64 -22.88 -0.44 -13.01
N GLY A 65 -23.21 0.72 -12.43
CA GLY A 65 -23.55 0.86 -11.03
C GLY A 65 -24.58 -0.17 -10.56
N SER A 66 -24.10 -1.12 -9.79
CA SER A 66 -24.79 -1.61 -8.61
C SER A 66 -23.87 -1.29 -7.44
N GLU A 67 -24.32 -0.46 -6.49
CA GLU A 67 -23.65 -0.29 -5.21
C GLU A 67 -23.42 -1.68 -4.62
N VAL A 68 -22.16 -2.15 -4.61
CA VAL A 68 -21.82 -3.38 -3.90
C VAL A 68 -21.89 -3.02 -2.43
N GLN A 69 -22.95 -3.46 -1.75
CA GLN A 69 -22.99 -3.43 -0.30
C GLN A 69 -21.90 -4.34 0.22
N LEU A 70 -20.87 -3.74 0.83
CA LEU A 70 -19.83 -4.46 1.55
C LEU A 70 -20.44 -5.06 2.82
N PRO A 71 -19.95 -6.23 3.28
CA PRO A 71 -20.37 -6.77 4.56
C PRO A 71 -19.90 -5.87 5.71
N ALA A 72 -20.66 -5.87 6.80
CA ALA A 72 -20.28 -5.16 8.02
C ALA A 72 -19.07 -5.85 8.68
N PHE A 73 -17.88 -5.28 8.51
CA PHE A 73 -16.66 -5.77 9.15
C PHE A 73 -16.57 -5.35 10.62
N SER A 74 -15.86 -6.16 11.41
CA SER A 74 -15.52 -5.87 12.81
C SER A 74 -14.02 -5.62 12.99
N VAL A 75 -13.59 -5.22 14.20
CA VAL A 75 -12.15 -5.05 14.50
C VAL A 75 -11.33 -6.36 14.43
N GLN A 76 -11.99 -7.52 14.48
CA GLN A 76 -11.37 -8.84 14.34
C GLN A 76 -11.04 -9.17 12.89
N ASP A 77 -11.80 -8.62 11.95
CA ASP A 77 -11.54 -8.74 10.52
C ASP A 77 -10.29 -7.98 10.05
N CYS A 78 -9.77 -7.07 10.88
CA CYS A 78 -8.54 -6.35 10.60
C CYS A 78 -7.33 -7.21 11.01
N GLU A 79 -6.57 -7.67 10.02
CA GLU A 79 -5.57 -8.72 10.20
C GLU A 79 -4.13 -8.20 10.14
N ILE A 80 -3.25 -8.82 10.92
CA ILE A 80 -1.81 -8.62 10.74
C ILE A 80 -1.34 -9.58 9.65
N ILE A 81 -0.81 -9.01 8.57
CA ILE A 81 -0.16 -9.74 7.49
C ILE A 81 1.35 -9.68 7.72
N ASN A 82 2.01 -10.83 7.76
CA ASN A 82 3.46 -10.89 7.70
C ASN A 82 3.86 -10.87 6.21
N LEU A 83 4.56 -9.82 5.81
CA LEU A 83 5.03 -9.65 4.43
C LEU A 83 6.19 -10.59 4.14
N ASP A 84 6.24 -11.09 2.90
CA ASP A 84 7.38 -11.87 2.42
C ASP A 84 8.63 -11.01 2.43
N ARG A 85 9.61 -11.44 3.22
CA ARG A 85 10.89 -10.74 3.43
C ARG A 85 12.02 -11.52 2.78
N HIS A 86 12.63 -10.92 1.76
CA HIS A 86 13.84 -11.46 1.14
C HIS A 86 15.06 -10.84 1.79
N HIS A 87 15.75 -11.61 2.63
CA HIS A 87 16.91 -11.17 3.39
C HIS A 87 18.22 -11.38 2.62
N SER A 88 19.11 -10.40 2.66
CA SER A 88 20.48 -10.51 2.19
C SER A 88 21.46 -9.90 3.20
N ALA A 89 22.38 -10.72 3.71
CA ALA A 89 23.37 -10.27 4.70
C ALA A 89 24.24 -9.08 4.23
N ARG A 90 24.40 -8.88 2.92
CA ARG A 90 25.18 -7.76 2.35
C ARG A 90 24.33 -6.65 1.74
N LYS A 91 23.04 -6.88 1.48
CA LYS A 91 22.16 -5.94 0.75
C LYS A 91 20.94 -5.47 1.56
N GLY A 92 20.74 -5.98 2.77
CA GLY A 92 19.58 -5.67 3.61
C GLY A 92 18.37 -6.55 3.30
N ASP A 93 17.20 -6.09 3.74
CA ASP A 93 15.92 -6.77 3.57
C ASP A 93 15.06 -6.03 2.54
N ILE A 94 14.31 -6.77 1.72
CA ILE A 94 13.22 -6.24 0.90
C ILE A 94 11.92 -6.95 1.24
N CYS A 95 10.86 -6.18 1.42
CA CYS A 95 9.48 -6.68 1.53
C CYS A 95 8.73 -6.31 0.26
N VAL A 96 7.90 -7.22 -0.24
CA VAL A 96 7.13 -7.03 -1.47
C VAL A 96 5.65 -7.13 -1.16
N VAL A 97 4.85 -6.23 -1.75
CA VAL A 97 3.39 -6.27 -1.70
C VAL A 97 2.88 -6.28 -3.14
N GLU A 98 2.15 -7.33 -3.49
CA GLU A 98 1.57 -7.51 -4.83
C GLU A 98 0.05 -7.58 -4.76
N ASN A 99 -0.61 -6.92 -5.72
CA ASN A 99 -2.05 -7.04 -5.92
C ASN A 99 -2.45 -8.51 -6.13
N ALA A 100 -3.61 -8.89 -5.61
CA ALA A 100 -4.17 -10.24 -5.70
C ALA A 100 -3.29 -11.39 -5.14
N ARG A 101 -2.14 -11.08 -4.52
CA ARG A 101 -1.26 -12.06 -3.86
C ARG A 101 -1.07 -11.75 -2.39
N THR A 102 -0.59 -10.54 -2.08
CA THR A 102 -0.34 -10.10 -0.70
C THR A 102 -1.58 -9.47 -0.08
N VAL A 103 -2.38 -8.76 -0.89
CA VAL A 103 -3.60 -8.07 -0.48
C VAL A 103 -4.78 -8.50 -1.34
N PRO A 104 -6.01 -8.51 -0.79
CA PRO A 104 -7.22 -8.94 -1.50
C PRO A 104 -7.81 -7.83 -2.39
N PHE A 105 -7.03 -6.79 -2.73
CA PHE A 105 -7.48 -5.64 -3.52
C PHE A 105 -6.35 -5.12 -4.41
N ASP A 106 -6.71 -4.32 -5.43
CA ASP A 106 -5.74 -3.61 -6.24
C ASP A 106 -5.28 -2.34 -5.54
N ILE A 107 -3.96 -2.19 -5.34
CA ILE A 107 -3.38 -0.97 -4.80
C ILE A 107 -3.47 0.13 -5.87
N LYS A 108 -4.32 1.12 -5.63
CA LYS A 108 -4.48 2.30 -6.51
C LYS A 108 -3.72 3.51 -6.01
N ARG A 109 -3.30 3.52 -4.74
CA ARG A 109 -2.63 4.67 -4.11
C ARG A 109 -1.68 4.23 -3.00
N LEU A 110 -0.50 4.86 -2.97
CA LEU A 110 0.46 4.79 -1.87
C LEU A 110 0.64 6.20 -1.30
N TYR A 111 0.58 6.32 0.02
CA TYR A 111 0.98 7.54 0.72
C TYR A 111 1.70 7.18 2.01
N TYR A 112 2.44 8.12 2.60
CA TYR A 112 3.15 7.88 3.84
C TYR A 112 3.13 9.11 4.75
N LEU A 113 3.08 8.84 6.04
CA LEU A 113 3.16 9.82 7.11
C LEU A 113 4.57 9.76 7.69
N TYR A 114 5.23 10.91 7.78
CA TYR A 114 6.56 11.08 8.35
C TYR A 114 6.60 12.37 9.19
N ASP A 115 7.66 12.53 9.98
CA ASP A 115 7.88 13.65 10.92
C ASP A 115 6.63 13.96 11.76
N VAL A 116 6.03 12.90 12.30
CA VAL A 116 4.88 13.00 13.20
C VAL A 116 5.42 13.34 14.59
N PRO A 117 4.97 14.43 15.24
CA PRO A 117 5.34 14.68 16.64
C PRO A 117 4.90 13.52 17.54
N ALA A 118 5.72 13.17 18.54
CA ALA A 118 5.47 11.99 19.39
C ALA A 118 4.16 12.07 20.20
N ASP A 119 3.70 13.30 20.50
CA ASP A 119 2.44 13.60 21.16
C ASP A 119 1.28 13.86 20.19
N ALA A 120 1.53 13.84 18.87
CA ALA A 120 0.49 14.03 17.89
C ALA A 120 -0.37 12.77 17.75
N VAL A 121 -1.65 12.91 18.08
CA VAL A 121 -2.67 11.95 17.67
C VAL A 121 -3.08 12.29 16.24
N ARG A 122 -2.77 11.40 15.28
CA ARG A 122 -3.18 11.54 13.88
C ARG A 122 -4.37 10.62 13.63
N GLY A 123 -5.57 11.16 13.71
CA GLY A 123 -6.73 10.37 13.35
C GLY A 123 -8.05 10.87 13.90
N GLY A 124 -8.99 9.93 13.88
CA GLY A 124 -10.40 10.14 14.10
C GLY A 124 -11.18 10.09 12.78
N HIS A 125 -11.12 8.97 12.05
CA HIS A 125 -11.97 8.77 10.88
C HIS A 125 -12.20 7.29 10.57
N ALA A 126 -13.29 7.03 9.86
CA ALA A 126 -13.54 5.79 9.13
C ALA A 126 -13.61 6.07 7.63
N HIS A 127 -13.55 5.01 6.84
CA HIS A 127 -13.79 5.01 5.40
C HIS A 127 -14.95 4.08 5.06
N LYS A 128 -15.81 4.43 4.10
CA LYS A 128 -16.98 3.60 3.73
C LYS A 128 -16.60 2.41 2.86
N HIS A 129 -15.65 2.59 1.94
CA HIS A 129 -15.27 1.57 0.95
C HIS A 129 -13.77 1.24 0.92
N LEU A 130 -12.92 2.09 1.51
CA LEU A 130 -11.48 1.95 1.37
C LEU A 130 -10.89 0.84 2.26
N TYR A 131 -10.26 -0.15 1.61
CA TYR A 131 -9.28 -1.05 2.23
C TYR A 131 -7.90 -0.39 2.30
N GLN A 132 -7.20 -0.60 3.41
CA GLN A 132 -5.89 0.01 3.67
C GLN A 132 -4.93 -1.01 4.26
N LEU A 133 -3.69 -1.05 3.78
CA LEU A 133 -2.59 -1.80 4.38
C LEU A 133 -1.58 -0.84 5.00
N LEU A 134 -1.46 -0.86 6.33
CA LEU A 134 -0.56 0.00 7.10
C LEU A 134 0.74 -0.72 7.42
N ILE A 135 1.88 -0.06 7.17
CA ILE A 135 3.21 -0.61 7.40
C ILE A 135 4.04 0.41 8.19
N ALA A 136 4.68 -0.04 9.27
CA ALA A 136 5.74 0.71 9.94
C ALA A 136 7.06 0.55 9.16
N ALA A 137 7.18 1.31 8.07
CA ALA A 137 8.33 1.28 7.17
C ALA A 137 9.62 1.75 7.88
N SER A 138 9.48 2.61 8.88
CA SER A 138 10.51 2.96 9.86
C SER A 138 9.85 3.22 11.22
N GLY A 139 10.59 2.99 12.29
CA GLY A 139 10.13 3.22 13.68
C GLY A 139 8.94 2.36 14.07
N SER A 140 8.06 2.92 14.89
CA SER A 140 6.82 2.29 15.35
C SER A 140 5.69 3.28 15.56
N PHE A 141 4.47 2.77 15.58
CA PHE A 141 3.25 3.48 15.99
C PHE A 141 2.19 2.46 16.42
N THR A 142 1.14 2.95 17.07
CA THR A 142 -0.03 2.15 17.44
C THR A 142 -1.24 2.60 16.63
N VAL A 143 -2.00 1.62 16.13
CA VAL A 143 -3.28 1.84 15.46
C VAL A 143 -4.38 1.40 16.40
N ARG A 144 -5.29 2.32 16.75
CA ARG A 144 -6.54 2.00 17.45
C ARG A 144 -7.65 1.83 16.43
N LEU A 145 -8.38 0.72 16.52
CA LEU A 145 -9.49 0.35 15.67
C LEU A 145 -10.77 0.32 16.51
N ASP A 146 -11.88 0.76 15.93
CA ASP A 146 -13.20 0.77 16.55
C ASP A 146 -14.25 0.45 15.47
N ASP A 147 -15.12 -0.54 15.73
CA ASP A 147 -16.23 -0.93 14.85
C ASP A 147 -17.61 -0.43 15.34
N GLY A 148 -17.62 0.44 16.35
CA GLY A 148 -18.80 0.97 17.03
C GLY A 148 -19.31 0.09 18.18
N LYS A 149 -18.74 -1.11 18.37
CA LYS A 149 -19.10 -2.05 19.45
C LYS A 149 -17.88 -2.45 20.27
N GLU A 150 -16.78 -2.77 19.59
CA GLU A 150 -15.54 -3.21 20.18
C GLU A 150 -14.37 -2.35 19.69
N GLN A 151 -13.36 -2.24 20.55
CA GLN A 151 -12.12 -1.54 20.24
C GLN A 151 -10.93 -2.49 20.33
N ARG A 152 -9.97 -2.31 19.43
CA ARG A 152 -8.73 -3.09 19.40
C ARG A 152 -7.56 -2.20 19.05
N SER A 153 -6.44 -2.35 19.77
CA SER A 153 -5.19 -1.67 19.45
C SER A 153 -4.16 -2.64 18.86
N VAL A 154 -3.42 -2.18 17.86
CA VAL A 154 -2.36 -2.95 17.20
C VAL A 154 -1.10 -2.08 17.10
N SER A 155 -0.01 -2.51 17.72
CA SER A 155 1.29 -1.83 17.60
C SER A 155 2.09 -2.39 16.43
N LEU A 156 2.44 -1.53 15.47
CA LEU A 156 3.32 -1.86 14.35
C LEU A 156 4.72 -1.32 14.63
N LYS A 157 5.69 -2.23 14.65
CA LYS A 157 7.11 -1.93 14.99
C LYS A 157 8.12 -2.71 14.15
N ARG A 158 7.64 -3.41 13.13
CA ARG A 158 8.43 -4.26 12.24
C ARG A 158 8.01 -3.96 10.80
N PRO A 159 8.95 -3.67 9.87
CA PRO A 159 8.61 -3.29 8.50
C PRO A 159 8.03 -4.46 7.68
N TYR A 160 8.21 -5.71 8.14
CA TYR A 160 7.61 -6.90 7.55
C TYR A 160 6.26 -7.26 8.18
N GLN A 161 5.72 -6.46 9.11
CA GLN A 161 4.38 -6.63 9.65
C GLN A 161 3.49 -5.49 9.17
N ALA A 162 2.38 -5.85 8.56
CA ALA A 162 1.41 -4.92 8.01
C ALA A 162 0.03 -5.15 8.64
N LEU A 163 -0.73 -4.08 8.88
CA LEU A 163 -2.12 -4.18 9.34
C LEU A 163 -3.05 -3.91 8.17
N LEU A 164 -3.86 -4.92 7.80
CA LEU A 164 -4.97 -4.76 6.88
C LEU A 164 -6.17 -4.21 7.65
N ILE A 165 -6.62 -3.02 7.27
CA ILE A 165 -7.82 -2.36 7.77
C ILE A 165 -8.89 -2.45 6.70
N LYS A 166 -10.04 -3.02 7.06
CA LYS A 166 -11.20 -3.15 6.18
C LYS A 166 -12.10 -1.90 6.26
N PRO A 167 -12.98 -1.69 5.27
CA PRO A 167 -13.93 -0.59 5.28
C PRO A 167 -14.88 -0.62 6.48
N GLY A 168 -15.44 0.54 6.82
CA GLY A 168 -16.38 0.68 7.94
C GLY A 168 -15.75 0.55 9.32
N ILE A 169 -14.42 0.72 9.44
CA ILE A 169 -13.69 0.70 10.70
C ILE A 169 -13.16 2.11 11.00
N TRP A 170 -13.50 2.64 12.17
CA TRP A 170 -12.92 3.87 12.68
C TRP A 170 -11.50 3.60 13.16
N ARG A 171 -10.59 4.52 12.87
CA ARG A 171 -9.21 4.38 13.30
C ARG A 171 -8.56 5.68 13.73
N GLU A 172 -7.59 5.50 14.62
CA GLU A 172 -6.63 6.49 15.05
C GLU A 172 -5.23 5.90 14.98
N VAL A 173 -4.24 6.72 14.66
CA VAL A 173 -2.83 6.35 14.68
C VAL A 173 -2.09 7.29 15.62
N ASP A 174 -1.42 6.75 16.62
CA ASP A 174 -0.69 7.51 17.63
C ASP A 174 0.55 6.75 18.13
N ASP A 175 1.16 7.25 19.21
CA ASP A 175 2.36 6.64 19.84
C ASP A 175 3.51 6.46 18.83
N PHE A 176 3.75 7.50 18.02
CA PHE A 176 4.80 7.48 17.02
C PHE A 176 6.18 7.58 17.69
N SER A 177 7.05 6.62 17.42
CA SER A 177 8.46 6.75 17.77
C SER A 177 9.17 7.83 16.94
N SER A 178 10.31 8.33 17.42
CA SER A 178 11.14 9.26 16.64
C SER A 178 11.58 8.62 15.32
N GLY A 179 11.43 9.35 14.21
CA GLY A 179 11.76 8.88 12.87
C GLY A 179 10.79 7.83 12.29
N SER A 180 9.59 7.71 12.85
CA SER A 180 8.57 6.80 12.32
C SER A 180 8.09 7.21 10.94
N VAL A 181 7.94 6.21 10.07
CA VAL A 181 7.29 6.34 8.77
C VAL A 181 6.15 5.33 8.69
N CYS A 182 4.91 5.82 8.66
CA CYS A 182 3.71 5.02 8.44
C CYS A 182 3.36 5.06 6.96
N MET A 183 3.65 3.96 6.25
CA MET A 183 3.29 3.78 4.84
C MET A 183 1.91 3.14 4.75
N VAL A 184 1.09 3.63 3.81
CA VAL A 184 -0.26 3.14 3.57
C VAL A 184 -0.45 2.82 2.08
N LEU A 185 -0.86 1.59 1.81
CA LEU A 185 -1.32 1.14 0.50
C LEU A 185 -2.85 1.09 0.52
N ALA A 186 -3.50 1.71 -0.46
CA ALA A 186 -4.92 1.98 -0.48
C ALA A 186 -5.57 1.41 -1.75
N SER A 187 -6.72 0.75 -1.56
CA SER A 187 -7.54 0.17 -2.64
C SER A 187 -8.21 1.20 -3.55
N GLU A 188 -8.37 2.44 -3.09
CA GLU A 188 -9.05 3.51 -3.83
C GLU A 188 -8.20 4.77 -3.97
N LEU A 189 -8.50 5.53 -5.03
CA LEU A 189 -8.02 6.90 -5.20
C LEU A 189 -8.50 7.79 -4.04
N TYR A 190 -7.99 9.02 -3.96
CA TYR A 190 -8.48 9.95 -2.96
C TYR A 190 -9.92 10.37 -3.29
N ASP A 191 -10.82 10.16 -2.34
CA ASP A 191 -12.17 10.69 -2.36
C ASP A 191 -12.53 11.18 -0.95
N GLU A 192 -12.84 12.47 -0.81
CA GLU A 192 -13.24 13.05 0.46
C GLU A 192 -14.62 12.54 0.91
N SER A 193 -15.49 12.15 -0.02
CA SER A 193 -16.85 11.68 0.28
C SER A 193 -16.88 10.31 0.96
N ASP A 194 -15.78 9.55 0.85
CA ASP A 194 -15.57 8.27 1.49
C ASP A 194 -15.23 8.42 2.99
N TYR A 195 -14.77 9.60 3.43
CA TYR A 195 -14.39 9.84 4.83
C TYR A 195 -15.62 10.04 5.74
N ILE A 196 -15.55 9.44 6.93
CA ILE A 196 -16.42 9.75 8.06
C ILE A 196 -15.53 10.31 9.18
N ARG A 197 -15.52 11.64 9.35
CA ARG A 197 -14.62 12.35 10.30
C ARG A 197 -15.26 12.65 11.65
N ASN A 198 -16.58 12.53 11.76
CA ASN A 198 -17.30 12.73 13.00
C ASN A 198 -17.66 11.38 13.61
N TYR A 199 -17.30 11.15 14.87
CA TYR A 199 -17.51 9.85 15.52
C TYR A 199 -18.99 9.51 15.69
N GLN A 200 -19.85 10.48 16.00
CA GLN A 200 -21.28 10.24 16.11
C GLN A 200 -21.89 9.82 14.76
N ALA A 201 -21.46 10.47 13.66
CA ALA A 201 -21.86 10.07 12.31
C ALA A 201 -21.34 8.67 11.93
N PHE A 202 -20.18 8.25 12.47
CA PHE A 202 -19.67 6.89 12.33
C PHE A 202 -20.55 5.87 13.08
N ILE A 203 -20.96 6.14 14.31
CA ILE A 203 -21.88 5.26 15.04
C ILE A 203 -23.22 5.11 14.31
N GLU A 204 -23.79 6.22 13.81
CA GLU A 204 -25.00 6.19 12.99
C GLU A 204 -24.80 5.40 11.69
N TYR A 205 -23.63 5.51 11.07
CA TYR A 205 -23.27 4.73 9.90
C TYR A 205 -23.25 3.23 10.22
N LYS A 206 -22.60 2.81 11.31
CA LYS A 206 -22.56 1.40 11.75
C LYS A 206 -23.93 0.83 12.09
N GLN A 207 -24.83 1.64 12.64
CA GLN A 207 -26.20 1.21 12.93
C GLN A 207 -27.03 0.94 11.66
N ARG A 208 -26.71 1.59 10.54
CA ARG A 208 -27.38 1.37 9.25
C ARG A 208 -26.85 0.15 8.47
N GLU A 209 -25.68 -0.37 8.84
CA GLU A 209 -25.10 -1.59 8.26
C GLU A 209 -25.63 -2.89 8.90
N LEU A 210 -26.31 -2.79 10.06
CA LEU A 210 -26.90 -3.89 10.83
C LEU A 210 -28.37 -4.11 10.47
#